data_AF-A0ABD3PVG2-F1
#
_entry.id   AF-A0ABD3PVG2-F1
#
_cell.length_a   1.000
_cell.length_b   1.000
_cell.length_c   1.000
_cell.angle_alpha   90.00
_cell.angle_beta   90.00
_cell.angle_gamma   90.00
#
_symmetry.space_group_name_H-M   'P 1'
#
loop_
_entity.id
_entity.type
_entity.pdbx_description
1 polymer ?
#
loop_
_entity_poly.entity_id
_entity_poly.type
_entity_poly.pdbx_seq_one_letter_code
_entity_poly.pdbx_strand_id
1 'polypeptide(L)'
;MNAIIDAIEMGRDSAAQLLLALKDDGDGLELPTLQAAVLELEQKCPVKIPEMDAAKKWIHKAALWEEKLENNVECNSDSGVSDEEVLLEKKLTLKKVERLVTKGKNLTLRPRSLVRLGNCVERAHLLRRKIIVWNEARNQENPQNLKFISGLVKEANKMDLMFPEILTLTGVHKKAEEWMDRASIAVRTTISFQELESLVSMGEELPLNVSDLLEKL
;
A
#
# COMPACT_ATOMS: atom_id res chain seq x y z
N MET A 1 -4.09 53.06 24.03
CA MET A 1 -2.72 52.54 23.85
C MET A 1 -2.66 51.05 24.15
N ASN A 2 -3.31 50.58 25.24
CA ASN A 2 -3.37 49.14 25.60
C ASN A 2 -4.00 48.24 24.52
N ALA A 3 -5.14 48.62 23.93
CA ALA A 3 -5.82 47.78 22.94
C ALA A 3 -4.99 47.43 21.68
N ILE A 4 -4.02 48.27 21.31
CA ILE A 4 -3.13 48.00 20.16
C ILE A 4 -2.04 47.00 20.57
N ILE A 5 -1.50 47.14 21.78
CA ILE A 5 -0.50 46.22 22.33
C ILE A 5 -1.14 44.84 22.53
N ASP A 6 -2.35 44.79 23.11
CA ASP A 6 -3.12 43.55 23.30
C ASP A 6 -3.39 42.85 21.96
N ALA A 7 -3.74 43.60 20.90
CA ALA A 7 -3.95 43.05 19.57
C ALA A 7 -2.67 42.48 18.93
N ILE A 8 -1.52 43.13 19.16
CA ILE A 8 -0.22 42.65 18.68
C ILE A 8 0.21 41.39 19.42
N GLU A 9 0.03 41.34 20.74
CA GLU A 9 0.34 40.16 21.56
C GLU A 9 -0.53 38.97 21.17
N MET A 10 -1.85 39.17 21.02
CA MET A 10 -2.75 38.12 20.52
C MET A 10 -2.37 37.64 19.12
N GLY A 11 -1.93 38.53 18.23
CA GLY A 11 -1.46 38.16 16.89
C GLY A 11 -0.19 37.29 16.93
N ARG A 12 0.77 37.64 17.80
CA ARG A 12 2.00 36.86 18.00
C ARG A 12 1.69 35.48 18.57
N ASP A 13 0.81 35.40 19.55
CA ASP A 13 0.44 34.12 20.19
C ASP A 13 -0.33 33.23 19.21
N SER A 14 -1.18 33.82 18.36
CA SER A 14 -1.87 33.11 17.27
C SER A 14 -0.89 32.56 16.22
N ALA A 15 0.14 33.33 15.86
CA ALA A 15 1.18 32.86 14.95
C ALA A 15 2.03 31.72 15.57
N ALA A 16 2.35 31.81 16.86
CA ALA A 16 3.05 30.75 17.58
C ALA A 16 2.22 29.45 17.64
N GLN A 17 0.92 29.55 17.92
CA GLN A 17 -0.01 28.42 17.91
C GLN A 17 -0.14 27.81 16.51
N LEU A 18 -0.16 28.64 15.45
CA LEU A 18 -0.16 28.16 14.07
C LEU A 18 1.11 27.37 13.73
N LEU A 19 2.28 27.87 14.12
CA LEU A 19 3.56 27.18 13.91
C LEU A 19 3.62 25.85 14.67
N LEU A 20 3.08 25.81 15.89
CA LEU A 20 2.94 24.57 16.67
C LEU A 20 2.01 23.57 15.98
N ALA A 21 0.87 24.02 15.45
CA ALA A 21 -0.07 23.15 14.72
C ALA A 21 0.50 22.65 13.39
N LEU A 22 1.39 23.42 12.76
CA LEU A 22 2.09 23.04 11.53
C LEU A 22 3.30 22.13 11.76
N LYS A 23 3.72 21.94 13.01
CA LYS A 23 4.85 21.09 13.35
C LYS A 23 4.49 19.63 13.08
N ASP A 24 5.19 19.03 12.12
CA ASP A 24 5.10 17.60 11.82
C ASP A 24 6.10 16.83 12.68
N ASP A 25 5.59 16.00 13.60
CA ASP A 25 6.42 15.10 14.43
C ASP A 25 6.83 13.81 13.68
N GLY A 26 6.48 13.68 12.39
CA GLY A 26 6.89 12.58 11.51
C GLY A 26 5.75 11.66 11.08
N ASP A 27 4.64 11.66 11.81
CA ASP A 27 3.44 10.88 11.50
C ASP A 27 2.52 11.53 10.45
N GLY A 28 2.84 12.77 10.06
CA GLY A 28 2.05 13.59 9.15
C GLY A 28 0.88 14.29 9.86
N LEU A 29 0.45 15.38 9.25
CA LEU A 29 -0.57 16.27 9.79
C LEU A 29 -1.97 15.75 9.46
N GLU A 30 -2.88 15.83 10.43
CA GLU A 30 -4.30 15.61 10.20
C GLU A 30 -4.94 16.88 9.66
N LEU A 31 -5.27 16.90 8.37
CA LEU A 31 -5.81 18.09 7.70
C LEU A 31 -7.10 18.63 8.33
N PRO A 32 -8.08 17.80 8.75
CA PRO A 32 -9.29 18.30 9.41
C PRO A 32 -8.99 19.01 10.73
N THR A 33 -8.08 18.43 11.53
CA THR A 33 -7.63 18.99 12.81
C THR A 33 -6.89 20.30 12.61
N LEU A 34 -6.00 20.36 11.63
CA LEU A 34 -5.27 21.58 11.26
C LEU A 34 -6.21 22.67 10.72
N GLN A 35 -7.21 22.31 9.91
CA GLN A 35 -8.21 23.24 9.39
C GLN A 35 -9.07 23.83 10.51
N ALA A 36 -9.51 23.01 11.46
CA ALA A 36 -10.27 23.47 12.63
C ALA A 36 -9.44 24.44 13.49
N ALA A 37 -8.17 24.12 13.74
CA ALA A 37 -7.26 24.99 14.48
C ALA A 37 -7.05 26.35 13.80
N VAL A 38 -6.88 26.36 12.47
CA VAL A 38 -6.73 27.62 11.71
C VAL A 38 -8.01 28.47 11.75
N LEU A 39 -9.19 27.84 11.71
CA LEU A 39 -10.47 28.56 11.83
C LEU A 39 -10.68 29.13 13.23
N GLU A 40 -10.30 28.40 14.27
CA GLU A 40 -10.37 28.87 15.65
C GLU A 40 -9.42 30.05 15.89
N LEU A 41 -8.20 29.99 15.35
CA LEU A 41 -7.24 31.09 15.40
C LEU A 41 -7.75 32.34 14.68
N GLU A 42 -8.41 32.18 13.54
CA GLU A 42 -9.01 33.30 12.81
C GLU A 42 -10.15 33.96 13.59
N GLN A 43 -10.97 33.18 14.30
CA GLN A 43 -12.04 33.74 15.13
C GLN A 43 -11.50 34.50 16.34
N LYS A 44 -10.37 34.06 16.89
CA LYS A 44 -9.73 34.68 18.06
C LYS A 44 -8.85 35.87 17.71
N CYS A 45 -8.29 35.92 16.50
CA CYS A 45 -7.38 36.98 16.09
C CYS A 45 -8.12 38.10 15.34
N PRO A 46 -8.21 39.32 15.92
CA PRO A 46 -8.87 40.46 15.25
C PRO A 46 -8.04 41.04 14.10
N VAL A 47 -6.78 40.60 13.93
CA VAL A 47 -5.84 41.11 12.93
C VAL A 47 -5.62 40.03 11.87
N LYS A 48 -5.64 40.43 10.59
CA LYS A 48 -5.30 39.52 9.49
C LYS A 48 -3.81 39.24 9.49
N ILE A 49 -3.45 37.98 9.71
CA ILE A 49 -2.07 37.49 9.71
C ILE A 49 -1.79 36.84 8.34
N PRO A 50 -0.81 37.32 7.55
CA PRO A 50 -0.52 36.77 6.22
C PRO A 50 -0.06 35.30 6.26
N GLU A 51 0.57 34.87 7.35
CA GLU A 51 0.95 33.47 7.60
C GLU A 51 -0.28 32.57 7.71
N MET A 52 -1.41 33.08 8.23
CA MET A 52 -2.66 32.34 8.34
C MET A 52 -3.29 32.14 6.95
N ASP A 53 -3.24 33.15 6.09
CA ASP A 53 -3.67 33.03 4.69
C ASP A 53 -2.79 32.04 3.90
N ALA A 54 -1.48 32.03 4.16
CA ALA A 54 -0.56 31.05 3.60
C ALA A 54 -0.89 29.63 4.08
N ALA A 55 -1.13 29.44 5.37
CA ALA A 55 -1.51 28.15 5.95
C ALA A 55 -2.82 27.62 5.34
N LYS A 56 -3.85 28.46 5.19
CA LYS A 56 -5.09 28.08 4.50
C LYS A 56 -4.85 27.63 3.07
N LYS A 57 -4.01 28.34 2.31
CA LYS A 57 -3.65 27.94 0.93
C LYS A 57 -2.92 26.60 0.92
N TRP A 58 -2.06 26.33 1.89
CA TRP A 58 -1.37 25.04 2.00
C TRP A 58 -2.32 23.90 2.38
N ILE A 59 -3.22 24.12 3.34
CA ILE A 59 -4.27 23.17 3.73
C ILE A 59 -5.15 22.85 2.52
N HIS A 60 -5.60 23.86 1.78
CA HIS A 60 -6.44 23.66 0.60
C HIS A 60 -5.73 22.84 -0.48
N LYS A 61 -4.44 23.12 -0.76
CA LYS A 61 -3.65 22.32 -1.72
C LYS A 61 -3.49 20.87 -1.27
N ALA A 62 -3.31 20.64 0.04
CA ALA A 62 -3.20 19.31 0.61
C ALA A 62 -4.53 18.56 0.56
N ALA A 63 -5.65 19.22 0.86
CA ALA A 63 -7.00 18.66 0.75
C ALA A 63 -7.35 18.28 -0.69
N LEU A 64 -7.04 19.14 -1.67
CA LEU A 64 -7.20 18.81 -3.10
C LEU A 64 -6.35 17.61 -3.53
N TRP A 65 -5.22 17.35 -2.85
CA TRP A 65 -4.42 16.16 -3.11
C TRP A 65 -5.06 14.91 -2.47
N GLU A 66 -5.61 15.01 -1.26
CA GLU A 66 -6.36 13.91 -0.61
C GLU A 66 -7.62 13.55 -1.40
N GLU A 67 -8.38 14.54 -1.87
CA GLU A 67 -9.54 14.32 -2.73
C GLU A 67 -9.14 13.63 -4.05
N LYS A 68 -8.00 14.01 -4.64
CA LYS A 68 -7.46 13.30 -5.81
C LYS A 68 -7.04 11.88 -5.46
N LEU A 69 -6.52 11.64 -4.26
CA LEU A 69 -6.18 10.29 -3.80
C LEU A 69 -7.46 9.43 -3.74
N GLU A 70 -8.50 9.91 -3.05
CA GLU A 70 -9.79 9.21 -2.90
C GLU A 70 -10.45 8.91 -4.25
N ASN A 71 -10.54 9.90 -5.14
CA ASN A 71 -11.07 9.70 -6.50
C ASN A 71 -10.26 8.65 -7.31
N ASN A 72 -8.95 8.55 -7.08
CA ASN A 72 -8.12 7.53 -7.74
C ASN A 72 -8.29 6.13 -7.16
N VAL A 73 -8.85 6.00 -5.95
CA VAL A 73 -9.24 4.74 -5.30
C VAL A 73 -10.66 4.33 -5.72
N GLU A 74 -11.59 5.28 -5.83
CA GLU A 74 -13.02 4.98 -6.09
C GLU A 74 -13.35 4.71 -7.57
N CYS A 75 -12.62 5.30 -8.53
CA CYS A 75 -12.89 5.19 -9.97
C CYS A 75 -12.70 3.78 -10.61
N ASN A 76 -12.44 2.72 -9.85
CA ASN A 76 -12.33 1.35 -10.39
C ASN A 76 -13.58 0.47 -10.12
N SER A 77 -14.69 1.06 -9.68
CA SER A 77 -15.86 0.27 -9.20
C SER A 77 -16.96 0.00 -10.23
N ASP A 78 -16.86 0.44 -11.49
CA ASP A 78 -18.02 0.46 -12.40
C ASP A 78 -17.75 0.01 -13.85
N SER A 79 -16.97 -1.06 -14.05
CA SER A 79 -16.97 -1.80 -15.32
C SER A 79 -17.30 -3.28 -15.06
N GLY A 80 -18.57 -3.63 -15.25
CA GLY A 80 -19.02 -5.01 -15.14
C GLY A 80 -18.60 -5.84 -16.35
N VAL A 81 -17.61 -6.71 -16.20
CA VAL A 81 -17.37 -7.89 -17.04
C VAL A 81 -16.61 -8.97 -16.23
N SER A 82 -17.16 -10.19 -16.18
CA SER A 82 -16.55 -11.51 -15.88
C SER A 82 -15.85 -11.77 -14.52
N ASP A 83 -16.49 -12.62 -13.70
CA ASP A 83 -16.18 -12.94 -12.29
C ASP A 83 -14.78 -13.50 -11.95
N GLU A 84 -13.93 -13.89 -12.91
CA GLU A 84 -12.57 -14.38 -12.61
C GLU A 84 -11.45 -13.34 -12.88
N GLU A 85 -11.74 -12.27 -13.61
CA GLU A 85 -10.78 -11.19 -13.93
C GLU A 85 -10.97 -9.97 -12.99
N VAL A 86 -12.14 -9.87 -12.35
CA VAL A 86 -12.58 -8.74 -11.50
C VAL A 86 -11.75 -8.55 -10.22
N LEU A 87 -11.07 -9.58 -9.72
CA LEU A 87 -10.15 -9.43 -8.57
C LEU A 87 -8.83 -8.75 -8.94
N LEU A 88 -8.47 -8.72 -10.23
CA LEU A 88 -7.24 -8.08 -10.72
C LEU A 88 -7.42 -6.58 -10.98
N GLU A 89 -8.62 -6.14 -11.37
CA GLU A 89 -8.87 -4.76 -11.81
C GLU A 89 -9.12 -3.75 -10.68
N LYS A 90 -9.53 -4.22 -9.49
CA LYS A 90 -9.87 -3.32 -8.37
C LYS A 90 -8.67 -2.75 -7.63
N LYS A 91 -7.48 -3.30 -7.81
CA LYS A 91 -6.30 -2.94 -7.01
C LYS A 91 -5.47 -1.84 -7.68
N LEU A 92 -5.07 -0.84 -6.88
CA LEU A 92 -4.19 0.22 -7.38
C LEU A 92 -2.83 -0.36 -7.82
N THR A 93 -2.35 0.07 -8.98
CA THR A 93 -1.01 -0.30 -9.43
C THR A 93 0.05 0.46 -8.64
N LEU A 94 1.14 -0.22 -8.27
CA LEU A 94 2.26 0.38 -7.54
C LEU A 94 2.76 1.66 -8.23
N LYS A 95 2.87 1.63 -9.56
CA LYS A 95 3.30 2.79 -10.38
C LYS A 95 2.36 4.00 -10.26
N LYS A 96 1.05 3.77 -10.14
CA LYS A 96 0.05 4.86 -9.96
C LYS A 96 0.22 5.48 -8.56
N VAL A 97 0.42 4.65 -7.54
CA VAL A 97 0.66 5.09 -6.16
C VAL A 97 1.97 5.86 -6.03
N GLU A 98 3.06 5.37 -6.60
CA GLU A 98 4.35 6.07 -6.64
C GLU A 98 4.24 7.47 -7.25
N ARG A 99 3.48 7.62 -8.35
CA ARG A 99 3.22 8.93 -8.96
C ARG A 99 2.46 9.85 -8.02
N LEU A 100 1.48 9.34 -7.27
CA LEU A 100 0.71 10.12 -6.30
C LEU A 100 1.59 10.56 -5.12
N VAL A 101 2.45 9.68 -4.61
CA VAL A 101 3.44 10.00 -3.58
C VAL A 101 4.40 11.08 -4.08
N THR A 102 4.94 10.96 -5.30
CA THR A 102 5.84 11.97 -5.88
C THR A 102 5.15 13.33 -6.05
N LYS A 103 3.87 13.36 -6.46
CA LYS A 103 3.08 14.59 -6.49
C LYS A 103 2.87 15.19 -5.09
N GLY A 104 2.63 14.34 -4.10
CA GLY A 104 2.46 14.74 -2.70
C GLY A 104 3.74 15.30 -2.06
N LYS A 105 4.93 14.83 -2.47
CA LYS A 105 6.22 15.36 -2.01
C LYS A 105 6.44 16.85 -2.35
N ASN A 106 5.71 17.39 -3.33
CA ASN A 106 5.77 18.80 -3.69
C ASN A 106 4.83 19.68 -2.83
N LEU A 107 4.06 19.10 -1.92
CA LEU A 107 3.22 19.85 -0.99
C LEU A 107 4.07 20.44 0.13
N THR A 108 3.71 21.65 0.58
CA THR A 108 4.34 22.29 1.74
C THR A 108 4.01 21.57 3.03
N LEU A 109 2.79 21.02 3.12
CA LEU A 109 2.36 20.18 4.25
C LEU A 109 2.59 18.73 3.91
N ARG A 110 2.83 17.92 4.94
CA ARG A 110 2.88 16.47 4.84
C ARG A 110 1.63 15.88 5.50
N PRO A 111 0.55 15.62 4.75
CA PRO A 111 -0.64 14.98 5.32
C PRO A 111 -0.33 13.57 5.82
N ARG A 112 -1.06 13.13 6.84
CA ARG A 112 -0.99 11.76 7.37
C ARG A 112 -1.26 10.70 6.31
N SER A 113 -2.17 10.98 5.38
CA SER A 113 -2.47 10.15 4.22
C SER A 113 -1.26 9.97 3.29
N LEU A 114 -0.46 11.02 3.05
CA LEU A 114 0.78 10.95 2.28
C LEU A 114 1.84 10.08 2.97
N VAL A 115 1.98 10.20 4.29
CA VAL A 115 2.90 9.34 5.07
C VAL A 115 2.50 7.87 4.98
N ARG A 116 1.22 7.57 5.19
CA ARG A 116 0.67 6.21 5.04
C ARG A 116 0.91 5.65 3.64
N LEU A 117 0.71 6.47 2.61
CA LEU A 117 0.93 6.07 1.22
C LEU A 117 2.41 5.79 0.94
N GLY A 118 3.31 6.64 1.46
CA GLY A 118 4.77 6.42 1.39
C GLY A 118 5.19 5.11 2.04
N ASN A 119 4.74 4.85 3.27
CA ASN A 119 4.98 3.59 3.97
C ASN A 119 4.39 2.37 3.22
N CYS A 120 3.28 2.55 2.51
CA CYS A 120 2.70 1.51 1.67
C CYS A 120 3.62 1.18 0.47
N VAL A 121 4.12 2.21 -0.22
CA VAL A 121 5.07 2.06 -1.35
C VAL A 121 6.37 1.41 -0.89
N GLU A 122 6.94 1.83 0.24
CA GLU A 122 8.17 1.24 0.77
C GLU A 122 8.01 -0.24 1.09
N ARG A 123 6.92 -0.60 1.78
CA ARG A 123 6.63 -2.01 2.06
C ARG A 123 6.40 -2.80 0.77
N ALA A 124 5.73 -2.23 -0.23
CA ALA A 124 5.56 -2.87 -1.54
C ALA A 124 6.90 -3.12 -2.25
N HIS A 125 7.84 -2.18 -2.18
CA HIS A 125 9.20 -2.39 -2.70
C HIS A 125 9.99 -3.44 -1.93
N LEU A 126 9.82 -3.54 -0.60
CA LEU A 126 10.41 -4.61 0.19
C LEU A 126 9.84 -5.97 -0.23
N LEU A 127 8.52 -6.07 -0.39
CA LEU A 127 7.87 -7.29 -0.85
C LEU A 127 8.34 -7.67 -2.27
N ARG A 128 8.40 -6.70 -3.19
CA ARG A 128 8.93 -6.90 -4.54
C ARG A 128 10.35 -7.47 -4.52
N ARG A 129 11.23 -6.91 -3.68
CA ARG A 129 12.60 -7.43 -3.50
C ARG A 129 12.60 -8.87 -2.97
N LYS A 130 11.78 -9.19 -1.96
CA LYS A 130 11.64 -10.58 -1.46
C LYS A 130 11.21 -11.54 -2.56
N ILE A 131 10.24 -11.14 -3.40
CA ILE A 131 9.75 -11.97 -4.51
C ILE A 131 10.83 -12.18 -5.58
N ILE A 132 11.57 -11.12 -5.94
CA ILE A 132 12.68 -11.24 -6.91
C ILE A 132 13.74 -12.20 -6.40
N VAL A 133 14.19 -12.03 -5.15
CA VAL A 133 15.19 -12.92 -4.53
C VAL A 133 14.69 -14.37 -4.50
N TRP A 134 13.41 -14.59 -4.16
CA TRP A 134 12.81 -15.92 -4.22
C TRP A 134 12.78 -16.49 -5.65
N ASN A 135 12.38 -15.69 -6.63
CA ASN A 135 12.30 -16.12 -8.03
C ASN A 135 13.69 -16.39 -8.63
N GLU A 136 14.73 -15.74 -8.14
CA GLU A 136 16.13 -16.02 -8.48
C GLU A 136 16.64 -17.29 -7.77
N ALA A 137 16.27 -17.49 -6.50
CA ALA A 137 16.58 -18.68 -5.72
C ALA A 137 15.94 -19.96 -6.28
N ARG A 138 14.90 -19.84 -7.13
CA ARG A 138 14.39 -20.94 -7.98
C ARG A 138 15.51 -21.68 -8.72
N ASN A 139 16.55 -20.97 -9.14
CA ASN A 139 17.65 -21.51 -9.93
C ASN A 139 18.84 -21.97 -9.06
N GLN A 140 18.69 -21.98 -7.73
CA GLN A 140 19.72 -22.39 -6.77
C GLN A 140 19.32 -23.70 -6.06
N GLU A 141 20.29 -24.35 -5.39
CA GLU A 141 20.13 -25.66 -4.74
C GLU A 141 19.12 -25.71 -3.57
N ASN A 142 18.57 -24.57 -3.14
CA ASN A 142 17.61 -24.48 -2.02
C ASN A 142 16.33 -23.72 -2.41
N PRO A 143 15.43 -24.33 -3.20
CA PRO A 143 14.10 -23.78 -3.41
C PRO A 143 13.36 -23.66 -2.06
N GLN A 144 12.63 -22.56 -1.87
CA GLN A 144 11.88 -22.30 -0.64
C GLN A 144 10.56 -23.09 -0.60
N ASN A 145 10.02 -23.31 0.61
CA ASN A 145 8.87 -24.17 0.83
C ASN A 145 7.55 -23.43 0.53
N LEU A 146 6.48 -24.17 0.24
CA LEU A 146 5.17 -23.60 -0.07
C LEU A 146 4.62 -22.68 1.04
N LYS A 147 4.95 -22.96 2.31
CA LYS A 147 4.59 -22.10 3.45
C LYS A 147 5.13 -20.68 3.32
N PHE A 148 6.36 -20.54 2.79
CA PHE A 148 6.98 -19.24 2.58
C PHE A 148 6.26 -18.46 1.48
N ILE A 149 5.95 -19.10 0.35
CA ILE A 149 5.16 -18.49 -0.74
C ILE A 149 3.78 -18.08 -0.24
N SER A 150 3.07 -18.95 0.48
CA SER A 150 1.77 -18.63 1.05
C SER A 150 1.84 -17.43 2.00
N GLY A 151 2.92 -17.30 2.78
CA GLY A 151 3.22 -16.12 3.58
C GLY A 151 3.36 -14.84 2.76
N LEU A 152 4.12 -14.89 1.66
CA LEU A 152 4.31 -13.75 0.75
C LEU A 152 3.00 -13.37 0.03
N VAL A 153 2.18 -14.34 -0.39
CA VAL A 153 0.87 -14.08 -1.00
C VAL A 153 -0.07 -13.43 0.00
N LYS A 154 -0.06 -13.86 1.28
CA LYS A 154 -0.82 -13.21 2.35
C LYS A 154 -0.34 -11.78 2.62
N GLU A 155 0.97 -11.53 2.60
CA GLU A 155 1.54 -10.19 2.73
C GLU A 155 1.11 -9.30 1.56
N ALA A 156 1.14 -9.81 0.33
CA ALA A 156 0.66 -9.14 -0.89
C ALA A 156 -0.83 -8.79 -0.82
N ASN A 157 -1.67 -9.73 -0.38
CA ASN A 157 -3.12 -9.52 -0.28
C ASN A 157 -3.49 -8.44 0.74
N LYS A 158 -2.72 -8.29 1.83
CA LYS A 158 -2.94 -7.22 2.82
C LYS A 158 -2.61 -5.81 2.31
N MET A 159 -1.77 -5.70 1.30
CA MET A 159 -1.32 -4.40 0.77
C MET A 159 -2.30 -3.78 -0.21
N ASP A 160 -3.17 -4.59 -0.81
CA ASP A 160 -4.12 -4.20 -1.84
C ASP A 160 -3.49 -3.44 -3.03
N LEU A 161 -2.23 -3.76 -3.34
CA LEU A 161 -1.47 -3.20 -4.46
C LEU A 161 -1.14 -4.28 -5.48
N MET A 162 -1.15 -3.89 -6.75
CA MET A 162 -0.73 -4.75 -7.86
C MET A 162 0.59 -4.32 -8.48
N PHE A 163 1.45 -5.31 -8.68
CA PHE A 163 2.67 -5.21 -9.48
C PHE A 163 3.01 -6.59 -10.09
N PRO A 164 3.76 -6.64 -11.20
CA PRO A 164 3.96 -7.85 -11.99
C PRO A 164 4.49 -9.04 -11.18
N GLU A 165 5.37 -8.78 -10.22
CA GLU A 165 5.96 -9.83 -9.39
C GLU A 165 4.94 -10.53 -8.48
N ILE A 166 3.88 -9.84 -8.03
CA ILE A 166 2.78 -10.50 -7.30
C ILE A 166 2.04 -11.47 -8.22
N LEU A 167 1.82 -11.11 -9.49
CA LEU A 167 1.12 -11.99 -10.44
C LEU A 167 1.90 -13.29 -10.65
N THR A 168 3.22 -13.20 -10.79
CA THR A 168 4.08 -14.37 -10.90
C THR A 168 4.04 -15.23 -9.64
N LEU A 169 4.07 -14.60 -8.45
CA LEU A 169 3.99 -15.31 -7.17
C LEU A 169 2.65 -16.02 -6.98
N THR A 170 1.54 -15.33 -7.26
CA THR A 170 0.18 -15.89 -7.15
C THR A 170 -0.04 -17.01 -8.16
N GLY A 171 0.46 -16.88 -9.38
CA GLY A 171 0.41 -17.94 -10.38
C GLY A 171 1.15 -19.20 -9.95
N VAL A 172 2.35 -19.04 -9.36
CA VAL A 172 3.11 -20.17 -8.81
C VAL A 172 2.41 -20.80 -7.61
N HIS A 173 1.86 -20.00 -6.69
CA HIS A 173 1.09 -20.51 -5.56
C HIS A 173 -0.10 -21.35 -6.01
N LYS A 174 -0.89 -20.84 -6.98
CA LYS A 174 -2.06 -21.54 -7.51
C LYS A 174 -1.68 -22.87 -8.17
N LYS A 175 -0.64 -22.87 -9.02
CA LYS A 175 -0.14 -24.12 -9.64
C LYS A 175 0.33 -25.13 -8.59
N ALA A 176 0.96 -24.67 -7.51
CA ALA A 176 1.40 -25.54 -6.43
C ALA A 176 0.22 -26.11 -5.63
N GLU A 177 -0.83 -25.33 -5.39
CA GLU A 177 -2.08 -25.81 -4.78
C GLU A 177 -2.77 -26.85 -5.67
N GLU A 178 -2.92 -26.58 -6.96
CA GLU A 178 -3.49 -27.53 -7.93
C GLU A 178 -2.71 -28.85 -7.98
N TRP A 179 -1.38 -28.77 -7.98
CA TRP A 179 -0.52 -29.94 -7.94
C TRP A 179 -0.69 -30.73 -6.64
N MET A 180 -0.71 -30.07 -5.48
CA MET A 180 -0.92 -30.73 -4.18
C MET A 180 -2.28 -31.43 -4.11
N ASP A 181 -3.35 -30.77 -4.58
CA ASP A 181 -4.68 -31.35 -4.59
C ASP A 181 -4.71 -32.62 -5.43
N ARG A 182 -4.10 -32.61 -6.63
CA ARG A 182 -3.99 -33.80 -7.46
C ARG A 182 -3.10 -34.88 -6.85
N ALA A 183 -1.96 -34.51 -6.27
CA ALA A 183 -1.08 -35.46 -5.58
C ALA A 183 -1.81 -36.13 -4.39
N SER A 184 -2.59 -35.37 -3.62
CA SER A 184 -3.40 -35.93 -2.53
C SER A 184 -4.49 -36.88 -3.01
N ILE A 185 -5.08 -36.65 -4.18
CA ILE A 185 -6.04 -37.57 -4.79
C ILE A 185 -5.34 -38.84 -5.27
N ALA A 186 -4.20 -38.69 -5.93
CA ALA A 186 -3.39 -39.79 -6.46
C ALA A 186 -2.94 -40.77 -5.37
N VAL A 187 -2.61 -40.29 -4.17
CA VAL A 187 -2.26 -41.17 -3.02
C VAL A 187 -3.44 -42.03 -2.55
N ARG A 188 -4.67 -41.54 -2.69
CA ARG A 188 -5.88 -42.19 -2.18
C ARG A 188 -6.62 -43.03 -3.21
N THR A 189 -6.22 -42.96 -4.48
CA THR A 189 -6.94 -43.54 -5.61
C THR A 189 -6.00 -44.27 -6.56
N THR A 190 -6.55 -45.17 -7.36
CA THR A 190 -5.81 -45.83 -8.44
C THR A 190 -5.72 -44.89 -9.64
N ILE A 191 -4.56 -44.26 -9.83
CA ILE A 191 -4.29 -43.41 -11.00
C ILE A 191 -3.51 -44.18 -12.06
N SER A 192 -3.60 -43.72 -13.31
CA SER A 192 -2.84 -44.31 -14.42
C SER A 192 -1.34 -43.95 -14.32
N PHE A 193 -0.47 -44.79 -14.89
CA PHE A 193 0.97 -44.50 -14.93
C PHE A 193 1.28 -43.19 -15.68
N GLN A 194 0.56 -42.91 -16.77
CA GLN A 194 0.71 -41.67 -17.53
C GLN A 194 0.32 -40.43 -16.73
N GLU A 195 -0.70 -40.54 -15.88
CA GLU A 195 -1.11 -39.47 -14.97
C GLU A 195 -0.09 -39.27 -13.84
N LEU A 196 0.53 -40.35 -13.36
CA LEU A 196 1.64 -40.28 -12.40
C LEU A 196 2.86 -39.57 -13.00
N GLU A 197 3.27 -39.92 -14.23
CA GLU A 197 4.35 -39.23 -14.95
C GLU A 197 4.05 -37.74 -15.15
N SER A 198 2.80 -37.40 -15.48
CA SER A 198 2.37 -36.01 -15.60
C SER A 198 2.44 -35.26 -14.27
N LEU A 199 2.11 -35.90 -13.15
CA LEU A 199 2.19 -35.30 -11.82
C LEU A 199 3.63 -35.08 -11.37
N VAL A 200 4.52 -36.03 -11.66
CA VAL A 200 5.95 -35.90 -11.37
C VAL A 200 6.55 -34.77 -12.19
N SER A 201 6.29 -34.73 -13.50
CA SER A 201 6.79 -33.67 -14.39
C SER A 201 6.32 -32.28 -13.95
N MET A 202 5.04 -32.15 -13.57
CA MET A 202 4.51 -30.89 -13.05
C MET A 202 5.16 -30.49 -11.71
N GLY A 203 5.47 -31.46 -10.84
CA GLY A 203 6.15 -31.22 -9.57
C GLY A 203 7.60 -30.78 -9.74
N GLU A 204 8.33 -31.37 -10.69
CA GLU A 204 9.72 -30.98 -11.03
C GLU A 204 9.81 -29.57 -11.62
N GLU A 205 8.79 -29.13 -12.36
CA GLU A 205 8.72 -27.77 -12.92
C GLU A 205 8.41 -26.69 -11.86
N LEU A 206 7.85 -27.07 -10.70
CA LEU A 206 7.51 -26.13 -9.64
C LEU A 206 8.77 -25.59 -8.96
N PRO A 207 8.88 -24.26 -8.79
CA PRO A 207 10.03 -23.61 -8.15
C PRO A 207 9.99 -23.70 -6.62
N LEU A 208 9.75 -24.90 -6.10
CA LEU A 208 9.34 -25.14 -4.72
C LEU A 208 9.98 -26.39 -4.18
N ASN A 209 10.43 -26.31 -2.94
CA ASN A 209 10.75 -27.53 -2.20
C ASN A 209 9.44 -28.13 -1.66
N VAL A 210 9.04 -29.26 -2.24
CA VAL A 210 7.85 -30.04 -1.85
C VAL A 210 8.20 -31.18 -0.88
N SER A 211 9.45 -31.31 -0.44
CA SER A 211 9.90 -32.40 0.46
C SER A 211 9.11 -32.42 1.77
N ASP A 212 8.85 -31.24 2.34
CA ASP A 212 8.00 -31.05 3.53
C ASP A 212 6.56 -31.59 3.39
N LEU A 213 6.09 -31.74 2.15
CA LEU A 213 4.74 -32.18 1.81
C LEU A 213 4.71 -33.67 1.46
N LEU A 214 5.79 -34.18 0.85
CA LEU A 214 5.97 -35.61 0.57
C LEU A 214 6.03 -36.44 1.86
N GLU A 215 6.59 -35.92 2.96
CA GLU A 215 6.59 -36.61 4.25
C GLU A 215 5.18 -36.80 4.86
N LYS A 216 4.17 -36.10 4.33
CA LYS A 216 2.79 -36.09 4.84
C LYS A 216 1.78 -36.78 3.92
N LEU A 217 2.20 -37.13 2.71
CA LEU A 217 1.43 -37.88 1.72
C LEU A 217 1.68 -39.38 1.93
#